data_AF-A0A2V9UBM7-F1
#
_entry.id   AF-A0A2V9UBM7-F1
#
_cell.length_a   1.000
_cell.length_b   1.000
_cell.length_c   1.000
_cell.angle_alpha   90.00
_cell.angle_beta   90.00
_cell.angle_gamma   90.00
#
_symmetry.space_group_name_H-M   'P 1'
#
loop_
_entity.id
_entity.type
_entity.pdbx_description
1 polymer ?
#
loop_
_entity_poly.entity_id
_entity_poly.type
_entity_poly.pdbx_seq_one_letter_code
_entity_poly.pdbx_strand_id
1 'polypeptide(L)'
;MNPLLTAQQVAALLGVPVSFIYDRTCRSTTDPIPRLKIGKYVRFDPDQVELWLKQHDGLSAGSGDRESGLMATKHSASESVRTD
;
A
#
# COMPACT_ATOMS: atom_id res chain seq x y z
N MET A 1 -22.92 10.84 6.53
CA MET A 1 -22.28 10.74 5.20
C MET A 1 -20.79 10.92 5.44
N ASN A 2 -20.04 9.83 5.43
CA ASN A 2 -18.64 9.87 5.84
C ASN A 2 -17.78 10.46 4.71
N PRO A 3 -16.80 11.31 5.03
CA PRO A 3 -15.92 11.87 4.02
C PRO A 3 -15.06 10.77 3.39
N LEU A 4 -14.93 10.82 2.06
CA LEU A 4 -14.09 9.88 1.32
C LEU A 4 -12.60 10.14 1.56
N LEU A 5 -11.89 9.09 1.95
CA LEU A 5 -10.48 9.13 2.29
C LEU A 5 -9.56 9.03 1.07
N THR A 6 -8.36 9.58 1.20
CA THR A 6 -7.26 9.41 0.25
C THR A 6 -6.42 8.20 0.63
N ALA A 7 -5.60 7.68 -0.31
CA ALA A 7 -4.69 6.57 -0.01
C ALA A 7 -3.80 6.83 1.20
N GLN A 8 -3.33 8.08 1.37
CA GLN A 8 -2.50 8.49 2.50
C GLN A 8 -3.28 8.50 3.84
N GLN A 9 -4.55 8.90 3.84
CA GLN A 9 -5.38 8.85 5.04
C GLN A 9 -5.69 7.40 5.44
N VAL A 10 -6.00 6.56 4.46
CA VAL A 10 -6.20 5.12 4.72
C VAL A 10 -4.93 4.49 5.27
N ALA A 11 -3.77 4.80 4.69
CA ALA A 11 -2.47 4.35 5.19
C ALA A 11 -2.24 4.77 6.65
N ALA A 12 -2.53 6.03 6.99
CA ALA A 12 -2.41 6.54 8.35
C ALA A 12 -3.36 5.86 9.34
N LEU A 13 -4.61 5.59 8.93
CA LEU A 13 -5.60 4.88 9.76
C LEU A 13 -5.20 3.43 10.02
N LEU A 14 -4.64 2.77 9.01
CA LEU A 14 -4.20 1.38 9.09
C LEU A 14 -2.80 1.22 9.71
N GLY A 15 -2.04 2.32 9.87
CA GLY A 15 -0.65 2.27 10.32
C GLY A 15 0.31 1.60 9.32
N VAL A 16 -0.06 1.54 8.04
CA VAL A 16 0.73 0.88 6.97
C VAL A 16 1.35 1.91 6.03
N PRO A 17 2.43 1.58 5.30
CA PRO A 17 2.98 2.49 4.30
C PRO A 17 2.01 2.70 3.13
N VAL A 18 2.05 3.90 2.53
CA VAL A 18 1.16 4.24 1.39
C VAL A 18 1.41 3.33 0.17
N SER A 19 2.64 2.83 0.00
CA SER A 19 2.97 1.87 -1.06
C SER A 19 2.15 0.58 -0.95
N PHE A 20 1.88 0.11 0.27
CA PHE A 20 1.03 -1.05 0.51
C PHE A 20 -0.39 -0.82 0.00
N ILE A 21 -0.94 0.39 0.21
CA ILE A 21 -2.27 0.74 -0.29
C ILE A 21 -2.31 0.75 -1.81
N TYR A 22 -1.26 1.29 -2.47
CA TYR A 22 -1.17 1.29 -3.93
C TYR A 22 -1.02 -0.11 -4.53
N ASP A 23 -0.20 -0.95 -3.90
CA ASP A 23 -0.03 -2.35 -4.29
C ASP A 23 -1.35 -3.14 -4.20
N ARG A 24 -2.05 -2.97 -3.07
CA ARG A 24 -3.36 -3.58 -2.82
C ARG A 24 -4.51 -2.97 -3.62
N THR A 25 -4.33 -1.83 -4.28
CA THR A 25 -5.36 -1.26 -5.19
C THR A 25 -5.19 -1.69 -6.65
N CYS A 26 -4.14 -2.45 -6.96
CA CYS A 26 -3.93 -3.01 -8.28
C CYS A 26 -4.96 -4.11 -8.60
N ARG A 27 -5.45 -4.14 -9.84
CA ARG A 27 -6.45 -5.10 -10.30
C ARG A 27 -5.96 -6.56 -10.30
N SER A 28 -4.65 -6.75 -10.24
CA SER A 28 -4.01 -8.07 -10.24
C SER A 28 -3.87 -8.69 -8.85
N THR A 29 -4.27 -7.98 -7.80
CA THR A 29 -4.19 -8.47 -6.42
C THR A 29 -5.38 -9.37 -6.14
N THR A 30 -5.12 -10.53 -5.52
CA THR A 30 -6.13 -11.54 -5.16
C THR A 30 -7.29 -10.98 -4.35
N ASP A 31 -7.02 -9.96 -3.54
CA ASP A 31 -8.03 -9.29 -2.73
C ASP A 31 -7.73 -7.78 -2.64
N PRO A 32 -8.30 -6.97 -3.54
CA PRO A 32 -8.00 -5.56 -3.64
C PRO A 32 -8.82 -4.72 -2.67
N ILE A 33 -8.21 -3.68 -2.10
CA ILE A 33 -8.91 -2.73 -1.22
C ILE A 33 -10.02 -2.04 -2.02
N PRO A 34 -11.26 -1.96 -1.48
CA PRO A 34 -12.38 -1.31 -2.14
C PRO A 34 -12.06 0.16 -2.44
N ARG A 35 -11.98 0.50 -3.73
CA ARG A 35 -11.64 1.84 -4.20
C ARG A 35 -12.73 2.43 -5.08
N LEU A 36 -13.03 3.70 -4.86
CA LEU A 36 -13.93 4.52 -5.66
C LEU A 36 -13.12 5.37 -6.62
N LYS A 37 -13.33 5.17 -7.93
CA LYS A 37 -12.69 5.99 -8.96
C LYS A 37 -13.62 7.15 -9.33
N ILE A 38 -13.21 8.37 -8.99
CA ILE A 38 -13.93 9.61 -9.30
C ILE A 38 -13.08 10.39 -10.30
N GLY A 39 -13.30 10.13 -11.59
CA GLY A 39 -12.48 10.67 -12.67
C GLY A 39 -11.01 10.24 -12.53
N LYS A 40 -10.12 11.23 -12.31
CA LYS A 40 -8.69 10.99 -12.06
C LYS A 40 -8.34 10.65 -10.61
N TYR A 41 -9.28 10.83 -9.69
CA TYR A 41 -9.04 10.64 -8.27
C TYR A 41 -9.47 9.26 -7.82
N VAL A 42 -8.65 8.64 -6.97
CA VAL A 42 -9.01 7.42 -6.25
C VAL A 42 -9.32 7.79 -4.82
N ARG A 43 -10.47 7.31 -4.36
CA ARG A 43 -11.01 7.57 -3.04
C ARG A 43 -11.39 6.25 -2.36
N PHE A 44 -11.41 6.28 -1.04
CA PHE A 44 -11.73 5.12 -0.23
C PHE A 44 -12.86 5.47 0.72
N ASP A 45 -13.81 4.56 0.84
CA ASP A 45 -14.87 4.68 1.81
C ASP A 45 -14.42 4.05 3.13
N PRO A 46 -14.40 4.78 4.25
CA PRO A 46 -13.88 4.28 5.52
C PRO A 46 -14.62 3.03 5.99
N ASP A 47 -15.95 3.02 5.88
CA ASP A 47 -16.80 1.90 6.30
C ASP A 47 -16.50 0.63 5.48
N GLN A 48 -16.29 0.76 4.16
CA GLN A 48 -15.89 -0.36 3.33
C GLN A 48 -14.48 -0.87 3.63
N VAL A 49 -13.52 0.01 3.93
CA VAL A 49 -12.16 -0.40 4.33
C VAL A 49 -12.22 -1.18 5.64
N GLU A 50 -13.03 -0.73 6.60
CA GLU A 50 -13.21 -1.41 7.89
C GLU A 50 -13.88 -2.78 7.73
N LEU A 51 -14.87 -2.89 6.85
CA LEU A 51 -15.53 -4.15 6.54
C LEU A 51 -14.59 -5.12 5.82
N TRP A 52 -13.73 -4.61 4.94
CA TRP A 52 -12.69 -5.39 4.27
C TRP A 52 -11.68 -5.95 5.29
N LEU A 53 -11.24 -5.13 6.25
CA LEU A 53 -10.39 -5.59 7.35
C LEU A 53 -11.05 -6.70 8.16
N LYS A 54 -12.32 -6.54 8.55
CA LYS A 54 -13.05 -7.55 9.33
C LYS A 54 -13.18 -8.88 8.59
N GLN A 55 -13.24 -8.86 7.25
CA GLN A 55 -13.25 -10.07 6.43
C GLN A 55 -11.88 -10.76 6.39
N HIS A 56 -10.78 -10.01 6.51
CA HIS A 56 -9.42 -10.55 6.51
C HIS A 56 -8.85 -10.85 7.89
N ASP A 57 -9.37 -10.21 8.94
CA ASP A 57 -9.02 -10.45 10.34
C ASP A 57 -9.40 -11.87 10.80
N GLY A 58 -10.32 -12.54 10.08
CA GLY A 58 -10.79 -13.90 10.39
C GLY A 58 -9.81 -15.05 10.10
N LEU A 59 -8.58 -14.81 9.62
CA LEU A 59 -7.68 -15.89 9.15
C LEU A 59 -6.18 -15.74 9.44
N SER A 60 -5.73 -14.84 10.32
CA SER A 60 -4.29 -14.74 10.65
C SER A 60 -4.00 -14.50 12.13
N ALA A 61 -4.17 -15.55 12.94
CA ALA A 61 -3.31 -15.75 14.10
C ALA A 61 -1.99 -16.40 13.61
N GLY A 62 -1.12 -15.60 12.98
CA GLY A 62 0.25 -16.02 12.66
C GLY A 62 0.74 -15.65 11.26
N SER A 63 1.89 -14.97 11.23
CA SER A 63 2.67 -14.50 10.06
C SER A 63 2.26 -13.15 9.48
N GLY A 64 3.07 -12.15 9.83
CA GLY A 64 3.17 -10.86 9.15
C GLY A 64 4.56 -10.22 9.20
N ASP A 65 5.54 -10.85 9.88
CA ASP A 65 6.95 -10.59 9.62
C ASP A 65 7.30 -11.21 8.27
N ARG A 66 7.41 -10.38 7.22
CA ARG A 66 8.38 -10.48 6.11
C ARG A 66 8.05 -9.49 5.01
N GLU A 67 8.82 -8.40 5.02
CA GLU A 67 9.62 -7.96 3.87
C GLU A 67 8.87 -7.57 2.58
N SER A 68 8.76 -6.25 2.35
CA SER A 68 9.06 -5.62 1.06
C SER A 68 9.03 -4.09 1.23
N GLY A 69 10.19 -3.47 1.48
CA GLY A 69 10.23 -2.02 1.58
C GLY A 69 11.49 -1.33 2.10
N LEU A 70 12.66 -1.98 2.13
CA LEU A 70 13.92 -1.26 2.28
C LEU A 70 15.04 -1.93 1.50
N MET A 71 15.05 -1.72 0.18
CA MET A 71 16.31 -1.67 -0.56
C MET A 71 16.44 -0.25 -1.07
N ALA A 72 17.26 0.48 -0.32
CA ALA A 72 17.78 1.78 -0.67
C ALA A 72 18.22 1.83 -2.14
N THR A 73 17.94 2.98 -2.74
CA THR A 73 18.50 3.45 -3.99
C THR A 73 19.99 3.13 -4.11
N LYS A 74 20.35 2.14 -4.93
CA LYS A 74 21.67 2.10 -5.57
C LYS A 74 21.55 2.69 -6.96
N HIS A 75 21.71 4.00 -7.07
CA HIS A 75 22.04 4.66 -8.33
C HIS A 75 23.07 5.75 -8.07
N SER A 76 24.12 5.72 -8.89
CA SER A 76 25.22 6.70 -9.03
C SER A 76 26.26 6.74 -7.91
N ALA A 77 27.56 6.84 -8.17
CA ALA A 77 28.33 6.84 -9.41
C ALA A 77 29.82 6.78 -9.03
N SER A 78 30.65 6.32 -9.98
CA SER A 78 32.06 6.69 -10.18
C SER A 78 33.09 6.27 -9.13
N GLU A 79 33.93 5.29 -9.48
CA GLU A 79 35.37 5.46 -9.26
C GLU A 79 36.17 4.97 -10.46
N SER A 80 37.14 5.80 -10.81
CA SER A 80 37.78 5.91 -12.10
C SER A 80 38.90 4.88 -12.31
N VAL A 81 39.07 4.50 -13.58
CA VAL A 81 40.34 4.33 -14.30
C VAL A 81 41.60 4.25 -13.43
N ARG A 82 42.27 3.10 -13.43
CA ARG A 82 43.73 3.05 -13.35
C ARG A 82 44.26 2.22 -14.50
N THR A 83 44.89 2.95 -15.42
CA THR A 83 45.87 2.48 -16.39
C THR A 83 47.20 2.30 -15.67
N ASP A 84 47.84 1.14 -15.84
CA ASP A 84 49.26 0.98 -16.16
C ASP A 84 49.47 -0.41 -16.79
#